data_AF-A0AAW5MEZ3-F1
#
_entry.id   AF-A0AAW5MEZ3-F1
#
_cell.length_a   1.000
_cell.length_b   1.000
_cell.length_c   1.000
_cell.angle_alpha   90.00
_cell.angle_beta   90.00
_cell.angle_gamma   90.00
#
_symmetry.space_group_name_H-M   'P 1'
#
loop_
_entity.id
_entity.type
_entity.pdbx_description
1 polymer ?
#
loop_
_entity_poly.entity_id
_entity_poly.type
_entity_poly.pdbx_seq_one_letter_code
_entity_poly.pdbx_strand_id
1 'polypeptide(L)'
;VSKNTAFLWRHRFLRAMATHQATREEGIVEVDETFFLESFKGQRGLPRPPRHRGGKGRTRGTGPDYIPVMVVQDRAGHHADFQLEKIDAETVIAVLKPLVSPDAVLCSDGAGVYACFSNEQGI
;
A
#
# COMPACT_ATOMS: atom_id res chain seq x y z
N VAL A 1 28.88 10.53 -7.61
CA VAL A 1 28.23 9.22 -7.85
C VAL A 1 27.70 9.17 -9.27
N SER A 2 27.96 8.10 -10.04
CA SER A 2 27.46 7.99 -11.43
C SER A 2 25.97 7.59 -11.47
N LYS A 3 25.26 7.88 -12.58
CA LYS A 3 23.84 7.51 -12.76
C LYS A 3 23.61 5.99 -12.65
N ASN A 4 24.51 5.20 -13.24
CA ASN A 4 24.43 3.73 -13.19
C ASN A 4 24.64 3.21 -11.76
N THR A 5 25.62 3.77 -11.04
CA THR A 5 25.86 3.42 -9.64
C THR A 5 24.63 3.71 -8.78
N ALA A 6 24.03 4.89 -8.92
CA ALA A 6 22.81 5.24 -8.18
C ALA A 6 21.62 4.33 -8.54
N PHE A 7 21.46 3.97 -9.82
CA PHE A 7 20.42 3.04 -10.27
C PHE A 7 20.57 1.64 -9.64
N LEU A 8 21.78 1.08 -9.67
CA LEU A 8 22.06 -0.23 -9.09
C LEU A 8 21.88 -0.23 -7.56
N TRP A 9 22.33 0.82 -6.88
CA TRP A 9 22.11 0.99 -5.44
C TRP A 9 20.63 1.05 -5.10
N ARG A 10 19.84 1.84 -5.83
CA ARG A 10 18.38 1.90 -5.64
C ARG A 10 17.76 0.51 -5.75
N HIS A 11 18.09 -0.27 -6.78
CA HIS A 11 17.53 -1.62 -6.94
C HIS A 11 17.93 -2.55 -5.80
N ARG A 12 19.18 -2.47 -5.34
CA ARG A 12 19.67 -3.28 -4.22
C ARG A 12 18.96 -2.93 -2.91
N PHE A 13 18.81 -1.64 -2.60
CA PHE A 13 18.11 -1.19 -1.38
C PHE A 13 16.63 -1.54 -1.42
N LEU A 14 15.95 -1.26 -2.55
CA LEU A 14 14.53 -1.60 -2.70
C LEU A 14 14.29 -3.10 -2.58
N ARG A 15 15.15 -3.93 -3.17
CA ARG A 15 15.04 -5.39 -3.04
C ARG A 15 15.23 -5.86 -1.60
N ALA A 16 16.15 -5.26 -0.85
CA ALA A 16 16.36 -5.58 0.56
C ALA A 16 15.18 -5.13 1.44
N MET A 17 14.58 -3.98 1.13
CA MET A 17 13.42 -3.48 1.86
C MET A 17 12.12 -4.22 1.52
N ALA A 18 11.99 -4.77 0.31
CA ALA A 18 10.77 -5.47 -0.12
C ALA A 18 10.44 -6.71 0.74
N THR A 19 11.40 -7.22 1.52
CA THR A 19 11.18 -8.32 2.46
C THR A 19 10.93 -7.84 3.90
N HIS A 20 10.96 -6.53 4.15
CA HIS A 20 10.69 -5.96 5.46
C HIS A 20 9.17 -5.81 5.61
N GLN A 21 8.54 -6.87 6.09
CA GLN A 21 7.10 -6.98 6.27
C GLN A 21 6.87 -7.66 7.62
N ALA A 22 6.08 -7.03 8.48
CA ALA A 22 5.61 -7.69 9.67
C ALA A 22 4.72 -8.89 9.30
N THR A 23 4.84 -9.97 10.06
CA THR A 23 3.99 -11.16 9.89
C THR A 23 2.79 -11.15 10.85
N ARG A 24 2.81 -10.26 11.84
CA ARG A 24 1.76 -10.11 12.84
C ARG A 24 1.79 -8.69 13.40
N GLU A 25 0.61 -8.09 13.59
CA GLU A 25 0.40 -6.74 14.13
C GLU A 25 -0.58 -6.82 15.32
N GLU A 26 -0.24 -6.19 16.44
CA GLU A 26 -0.90 -6.40 17.74
C GLU A 26 -1.15 -5.09 18.50
N GLY A 27 -2.02 -5.16 19.52
CA GLY A 27 -2.32 -4.01 20.36
C GLY A 27 -3.12 -2.96 19.59
N ILE A 28 -2.57 -1.76 19.40
CA ILE A 28 -3.22 -0.72 18.59
C ILE A 28 -2.62 -0.76 17.20
N VAL A 29 -3.42 -1.14 16.22
CA VAL A 29 -3.01 -1.30 14.81
C VAL A 29 -3.64 -0.18 13.99
N GLU A 30 -2.80 0.67 13.42
CA GLU A 30 -3.18 1.78 12.55
C GLU A 30 -3.11 1.32 11.09
N VAL A 31 -4.16 1.56 10.31
CA VAL A 31 -4.26 1.18 8.90
C VAL A 31 -4.72 2.37 8.07
N ASP A 32 -4.00 2.64 6.98
CA ASP A 32 -4.32 3.71 6.03
C ASP A 32 -3.89 3.32 4.61
N GLU A 33 -4.51 3.93 3.60
CA GLU A 33 -4.11 3.75 2.20
C GLU A 33 -3.59 5.03 1.57
N THR A 34 -2.47 4.89 0.86
CA THR A 34 -1.91 5.93 0.01
C THR A 34 -2.01 5.54 -1.46
N PHE A 35 -2.44 6.48 -2.30
CA PHE A 35 -2.61 6.26 -3.73
C PHE A 35 -1.47 6.89 -4.53
N PHE A 36 -0.67 6.06 -5.20
CA PHE A 36 0.40 6.52 -6.05
C PHE A 36 -0.01 6.51 -7.52
N LEU A 37 0.22 7.61 -8.23
CA LEU A 37 -0.03 7.61 -9.67
C LEU A 37 0.93 6.67 -10.39
N GLU A 38 0.37 5.71 -11.14
CA GLU A 38 1.11 4.65 -11.81
C GLU A 38 2.20 5.22 -12.73
N SER A 39 3.43 4.78 -12.47
CA SER A 39 4.62 5.30 -13.11
C SER A 39 5.15 4.33 -14.16
N PHE A 40 5.04 4.70 -15.43
CA PHE A 40 5.66 3.99 -16.54
C PHE A 40 7.11 4.45 -16.80
N LYS A 41 7.84 4.80 -15.74
CA LYS A 41 9.19 5.37 -15.88
C LYS A 41 10.13 4.35 -16.53
N GLY A 42 10.67 4.71 -17.69
CA GLY A 42 11.60 3.86 -18.44
C GLY A 42 10.95 2.88 -19.41
N GLN A 43 9.61 2.79 -19.44
CA GLN A 43 8.87 2.00 -20.43
C GLN A 43 8.84 2.70 -21.79
N ARG A 44 8.98 1.91 -22.85
CA ARG A 44 8.77 2.34 -24.24
C ARG A 44 7.38 1.92 -24.70
N GLY A 45 6.76 2.66 -25.62
CA GLY A 45 5.40 2.37 -26.10
C GLY A 45 4.35 2.53 -25.00
N LEU A 46 4.22 3.74 -24.47
CA LEU A 46 3.30 4.01 -23.36
C LEU A 46 1.83 3.82 -23.81
N PRO A 47 0.97 3.22 -22.97
CA PRO A 47 -0.47 3.07 -23.26
C PRO A 47 -1.24 4.39 -23.17
N ARG A 48 -0.56 5.48 -22.77
CA ARG A 48 -1.11 6.84 -22.63
C ARG A 48 -0.03 7.87 -22.96
N PRO A 49 -0.41 9.14 -23.23
CA PRO A 49 0.57 10.22 -23.43
C PRO A 49 1.55 10.34 -22.24
N PRO A 50 2.82 10.71 -22.50
CA PRO A 50 3.80 10.98 -21.46
C PRO A 50 3.29 12.04 -20.47
N ARG A 51 3.58 11.87 -19.17
CA ARG A 51 3.31 12.91 -18.16
C ARG A 51 4.57 13.30 -17.39
N HIS A 52 4.60 14.54 -16.94
CA HIS A 52 5.63 15.06 -16.04
C HIS A 52 5.38 14.65 -14.59
N ARG A 53 6.44 14.70 -13.76
CA ARG A 53 6.37 14.43 -12.32
C ARG A 53 5.41 15.43 -11.64
N GLY A 54 4.64 14.96 -10.67
CA GLY A 54 3.74 15.81 -9.87
C GLY A 54 2.41 16.19 -10.53
N GLY A 55 2.12 15.68 -11.74
CA GLY A 55 0.81 15.85 -12.38
C GLY A 55 -0.30 15.03 -11.71
N LYS A 56 -1.55 15.28 -12.10
CA LYS A 56 -2.74 14.53 -11.66
C LYS A 56 -3.04 13.34 -12.60
N GLY A 57 -3.80 12.37 -12.11
CA GLY A 57 -4.38 11.31 -12.95
C GLY A 57 -5.38 11.86 -13.97
N ARG A 58 -5.70 11.07 -15.00
CA ARG A 58 -6.78 11.35 -15.96
C ARG A 58 -8.13 11.08 -15.32
N THR A 59 -8.20 10.07 -14.44
CA THR A 59 -9.40 9.74 -13.68
C THR A 59 -9.46 10.52 -12.37
N ARG A 60 -10.67 10.92 -11.98
CA ARG A 60 -10.94 11.54 -10.69
C ARG A 60 -10.93 10.47 -9.59
N GLY A 61 -10.47 10.83 -8.39
CA GLY A 61 -10.44 9.92 -7.24
C GLY A 61 -9.41 8.81 -7.41
N THR A 62 -9.74 7.60 -6.93
CA THR A 62 -8.90 6.40 -6.87
C THR A 62 -9.04 5.51 -8.11
N GLY A 63 -9.20 6.13 -9.27
CA GLY A 63 -9.39 5.40 -10.53
C GLY A 63 -8.14 4.63 -11.00
N PRO A 64 -8.20 3.98 -12.17
CA PRO A 64 -7.16 3.06 -12.67
C PRO A 64 -5.78 3.69 -12.91
N ASP A 65 -5.67 5.02 -12.86
CA ASP A 65 -4.37 5.71 -12.93
C ASP A 65 -3.56 5.62 -11.61
N TYR A 66 -4.17 5.12 -10.54
CA TYR A 66 -3.59 5.05 -9.21
C TYR A 66 -3.36 3.61 -8.78
N ILE A 67 -2.23 3.40 -8.12
CA ILE A 67 -1.85 2.18 -7.44
C ILE A 67 -2.18 2.39 -5.96
N PRO A 68 -3.18 1.70 -5.39
CA PRO A 68 -3.42 1.72 -3.96
C PRO A 68 -2.33 0.96 -3.22
N VAL A 69 -1.78 1.58 -2.18
CA VAL A 69 -0.85 0.94 -1.26
C VAL A 69 -1.43 1.10 0.15
N MET A 70 -1.77 -0.03 0.78
CA MET A 70 -2.20 -0.07 2.17
C MET A 70 -0.98 -0.24 3.06
N VAL A 71 -0.92 0.55 4.14
CA VAL A 71 0.10 0.46 5.17
C VAL A 71 -0.58 0.11 6.48
N VAL A 72 -0.03 -0.88 7.16
CA VAL A 72 -0.45 -1.36 8.48
C VAL A 72 0.71 -1.16 9.43
N GLN A 73 0.46 -0.60 10.60
CA GLN A 73 1.49 -0.38 11.61
C GLN A 73 0.91 -0.52 13.02
N ASP A 74 1.58 -1.28 13.88
CA ASP A 74 1.35 -1.24 15.32
C ASP A 74 2.17 -0.16 16.04
N ARG A 75 1.81 0.10 17.30
CA ARG A 75 2.56 1.05 18.15
C ARG A 75 3.89 0.52 18.68
N ALA A 76 4.20 -0.76 18.48
CA ALA A 76 5.52 -1.32 18.77
C ALA A 76 6.51 -1.03 17.63
N GLY A 77 6.04 -0.53 16.48
CA GLY A 77 6.85 -0.15 15.33
C GLY A 77 6.96 -1.25 14.27
N HIS A 78 6.22 -2.35 14.42
CA HIS A 78 6.03 -3.29 13.32
C HIS A 78 5.19 -2.61 12.23
N HIS A 79 5.50 -2.92 10.99
CA HIS A 79 4.72 -2.43 9.87
C HIS A 79 4.77 -3.40 8.70
N ALA A 80 3.72 -3.36 7.90
CA ALA A 80 3.59 -4.06 6.64
C ALA A 80 2.97 -3.13 5.60
N ASP A 81 3.36 -3.30 4.34
CA ASP A 81 2.83 -2.53 3.22
C ASP A 81 2.45 -3.43 2.06
N PHE A 82 1.28 -3.17 1.49
CA PHE A 82 0.68 -4.01 0.45
C PHE A 82 0.23 -3.16 -0.72
N GLN A 83 0.74 -3.48 -1.91
CA GLN A 83 0.13 -3.01 -3.15
C GLN A 83 -1.19 -3.77 -3.37
N LEU A 84 -2.30 -3.06 -3.39
CA LEU A 84 -3.62 -3.65 -3.63
C LEU A 84 -3.99 -3.54 -5.11
N GLU A 85 -4.76 -4.50 -5.62
CA GLU A 85 -5.33 -4.41 -6.97
C GLU A 85 -6.54 -3.46 -6.98
N LYS A 86 -7.33 -3.47 -5.90
CA LYS A 86 -8.55 -2.69 -5.69
C LYS A 86 -8.74 -2.44 -4.19
N ILE A 87 -9.37 -1.32 -3.85
CA ILE A 87 -9.82 -1.02 -2.48
C ILE A 87 -11.25 -1.51 -2.34
N ASP A 88 -11.41 -2.78 -1.99
CA ASP A 88 -12.69 -3.35 -1.59
C ASP A 88 -12.55 -4.26 -0.38
N ALA A 89 -13.69 -4.58 0.24
CA ALA A 89 -13.71 -5.35 1.46
C ALA A 89 -13.02 -6.71 1.30
N GLU A 90 -13.27 -7.42 0.18
CA GLU A 90 -12.66 -8.73 -0.09
C GLU A 90 -11.13 -8.66 -0.08
N THR A 91 -10.55 -7.71 -0.80
CA THR A 91 -9.09 -7.55 -0.90
C THR A 91 -8.49 -7.11 0.44
N VAL A 92 -9.13 -6.15 1.12
CA VAL A 92 -8.68 -5.64 2.43
C VAL A 92 -8.74 -6.75 3.49
N ILE A 93 -9.83 -7.51 3.56
CA ILE A 93 -9.98 -8.63 4.50
C ILE A 93 -8.94 -9.70 4.22
N ALA A 94 -8.70 -10.08 2.96
CA ALA A 94 -7.71 -11.09 2.61
C ALA A 94 -6.29 -10.73 3.09
N VAL A 95 -5.96 -9.44 3.10
CA VAL A 95 -4.65 -8.94 3.55
C VAL A 95 -4.58 -8.76 5.07
N LEU A 96 -5.60 -8.15 5.69
CA LEU A 96 -5.57 -7.83 7.12
C LEU A 96 -5.81 -9.06 8.01
N LYS A 97 -6.66 -10.00 7.59
CA LYS A 97 -7.02 -11.18 8.40
C LYS A 97 -5.84 -12.05 8.85
N PRO A 98 -4.84 -12.37 8.00
CA PRO A 98 -3.67 -13.11 8.46
C PRO A 98 -2.67 -12.26 9.28
N LEU A 99 -2.77 -10.93 9.21
CA LEU A 99 -1.79 -10.00 9.79
C LEU A 99 -2.20 -9.47 11.17
N VAL A 100 -3.46 -9.05 11.31
CA VAL A 100 -3.97 -8.36 12.49
C VAL A 100 -4.42 -9.39 13.54
N SER A 101 -3.94 -9.23 14.76
CA SER A 101 -4.34 -10.10 15.86
C SER A 101 -5.82 -9.94 16.23
N PRO A 102 -6.54 -11.03 16.59
CA PRO A 102 -7.97 -10.95 16.96
C PRO A 102 -8.30 -10.06 18.15
N ASP A 103 -7.33 -9.79 19.03
CA ASP A 103 -7.44 -8.95 20.22
C ASP A 103 -6.90 -7.53 20.00
N ALA A 104 -6.50 -7.18 18.76
CA ALA A 104 -6.05 -5.86 18.42
C ALA A 104 -7.22 -4.85 18.37
N VAL A 105 -6.90 -3.58 18.53
CA VAL A 105 -7.79 -2.44 18.27
C VAL A 105 -7.37 -1.82 16.95
N LEU A 106 -8.26 -1.88 15.96
CA LEU A 106 -8.04 -1.30 14.64
C LEU A 106 -8.33 0.20 14.65
N CYS A 107 -7.38 1.00 14.17
CA CYS A 107 -7.49 2.44 13.99
C CYS A 107 -7.37 2.75 12.49
N SER A 108 -8.50 3.08 11.86
CA SER A 108 -8.55 3.47 10.45
C SER A 108 -9.28 4.79 10.27
N ASP A 109 -9.32 5.28 9.04
CA ASP A 109 -10.28 6.30 8.66
C ASP A 109 -11.73 5.74 8.66
N GLY A 110 -12.69 6.59 8.30
CA GLY A 110 -14.11 6.21 8.22
C GLY A 110 -14.49 5.41 6.98
N ALA A 111 -13.56 4.83 6.22
CA ALA A 111 -13.89 4.08 5.02
C ALA A 111 -14.65 2.79 5.35
N GLY A 112 -15.70 2.51 4.58
CA GLY A 112 -16.58 1.35 4.81
C GLY A 112 -15.90 -0.01 4.67
N VAL A 113 -14.75 -0.09 3.99
CA VAL A 113 -13.96 -1.33 3.84
C VAL A 113 -13.43 -1.81 5.18
N TYR A 114 -12.97 -0.89 6.04
CA TYR A 114 -12.47 -1.22 7.37
C TYR A 114 -13.60 -1.58 8.33
N ALA A 115 -14.74 -0.87 8.24
CA ALA A 115 -15.94 -1.24 8.99
C ALA A 115 -16.41 -2.67 8.63
N CYS A 116 -16.32 -3.07 7.36
CA CYS A 116 -16.63 -4.43 6.93
C CYS A 116 -15.66 -5.45 7.54
N PHE A 117 -14.35 -5.17 7.52
CA PHE A 117 -13.34 -6.02 8.14
C PHE A 117 -13.56 -6.17 9.66
N SER A 118 -13.76 -5.06 10.37
CA SER A 118 -14.08 -5.02 11.80
C SER A 118 -15.29 -5.89 12.14
N ASN A 119 -16.38 -5.75 11.39
CA ASN A 119 -17.59 -6.56 11.60
C ASN A 119 -17.37 -8.06 11.34
N GLU A 120 -16.53 -8.43 10.37
CA GLU A 120 -16.23 -9.85 10.10
C GLU A 120 -15.31 -10.46 11.16
N GLN A 121 -14.30 -9.74 11.62
CA GLN A 121 -13.33 -10.24 12.60
C GLN A 121 -13.75 -10.05 14.06
N GLY A 122 -14.78 -9.22 14.32
CA GLY A 122 -15.21 -8.88 15.66
C GLY A 122 -14.26 -7.91 16.38
N ILE A 123 -13.60 -7.03 15.62
CA ILE A 123 -12.63 -6.02 16.10
C ILE A 123 -13.24 -4.61 16.01
#